data_AF-W6V4R9-F1
#
_entry.id   AF-W6V4R9-F1
#
_cell.length_a   1.000
_cell.length_b   1.000
_cell.length_c   1.000
_cell.angle_alpha   90.00
_cell.angle_beta   90.00
_cell.angle_gamma   90.00
#
_symmetry.space_group_name_H-M   'P 1'
#
loop_
_entity.id
_entity.type
_entity.pdbx_description
1 polymer ?
#
loop_
_entity_poly.entity_id
_entity_poly.type
_entity_poly.pdbx_seq_one_letter_code
_entity_poly.pdbx_strand_id
1 'polypeptide(L)'
;MATAQRLLTASLLLISVLIPLISARRPGTPHCPLLPLLLFLSASYYVHGLKFSRPCENNTYDEMTGNFKCTVPTGAECFQLCQQYGCYEWSFSSFMPSTDMHVRDHFRCRCIQDICLYNYVRVRDRDYE
;
A
#
# COMPACT_ATOMS: atom_id res chain seq x y z
N MET A 1 -48.05 39.48 -28.51
CA MET A 1 -46.74 39.72 -27.86
C MET A 1 -46.79 39.14 -26.46
N ALA A 2 -46.15 37.98 -26.24
CA ALA A 2 -45.86 37.37 -24.93
C ALA A 2 -44.87 36.22 -25.20
N THR A 3 -43.57 36.51 -25.21
CA THR A 3 -42.59 36.10 -24.18
C THR A 3 -42.36 34.59 -24.08
N ALA A 4 -41.56 34.10 -25.03
CA ALA A 4 -40.81 32.86 -24.96
C ALA A 4 -39.69 32.97 -23.90
N GLN A 5 -40.03 32.77 -22.63
CA GLN A 5 -39.04 32.76 -21.55
C GLN A 5 -39.61 32.10 -20.30
N ARG A 6 -39.69 30.77 -20.28
CA ARG A 6 -39.90 29.95 -19.05
C ARG A 6 -39.81 28.42 -19.20
N LEU A 7 -39.27 27.90 -20.30
CA LEU A 7 -39.22 26.44 -20.56
C LEU A 7 -37.81 25.83 -20.63
N LEU A 8 -36.76 26.53 -20.20
CA LEU A 8 -35.37 26.05 -20.30
C LEU A 8 -34.68 25.77 -18.96
N THR A 9 -35.39 25.80 -17.84
CA THR A 9 -34.81 25.60 -16.50
C THR A 9 -35.23 24.32 -15.78
N ALA A 10 -35.88 23.37 -16.46
CA ALA A 10 -36.38 22.14 -15.81
C ALA A 10 -36.02 20.82 -16.51
N SER A 11 -34.96 20.79 -17.34
CA SER A 11 -34.56 19.58 -18.08
C SER A 11 -33.09 19.16 -17.93
N LEU A 12 -32.34 19.76 -17.00
CA LEU A 12 -30.93 19.39 -16.75
C LEU A 12 -30.66 18.77 -15.37
N LEU A 13 -31.69 18.52 -14.57
CA LEU A 13 -31.58 17.93 -13.22
C LEU A 13 -32.04 16.46 -13.13
N LEU A 14 -32.15 15.77 -14.28
CA LEU A 14 -32.59 14.36 -14.36
C LEU A 14 -31.56 13.40 -15.00
N ILE A 15 -30.32 13.83 -15.25
CA ILE A 15 -29.22 12.96 -15.71
C ILE A 15 -28.30 12.63 -14.52
N SER A 16 -28.88 12.05 -13.47
CA SER A 16 -28.15 11.56 -12.29
C SER A 16 -28.26 10.05 -12.08
N VAL A 17 -28.80 9.28 -13.03
CA VAL A 17 -28.96 7.83 -12.82
C VAL A 17 -28.86 7.08 -14.14
N LEU A 18 -27.65 6.77 -14.63
CA LEU A 18 -27.32 5.68 -15.58
C LEU A 18 -25.93 5.90 -16.24
N ILE A 19 -24.83 5.77 -15.51
CA ILE A 19 -23.54 5.39 -16.11
C ILE A 19 -22.89 4.35 -15.18
N PRO A 20 -22.80 3.07 -15.61
CA PRO A 20 -22.27 2.00 -14.78
C PRO A 20 -20.74 1.99 -14.75
N LEU A 21 -20.20 1.38 -13.70
CA LEU A 21 -18.83 0.92 -13.57
C LEU A 21 -18.38 0.18 -14.85
N ILE A 22 -17.42 0.74 -15.58
CA ILE A 22 -16.64 -0.01 -16.56
C ILE A 22 -15.17 0.08 -16.17
N SER A 23 -14.79 -0.95 -15.43
CA SER A 23 -13.44 -1.44 -15.23
C SER A 23 -12.66 -1.44 -16.55
N ALA A 24 -11.49 -0.80 -16.55
CA ALA A 24 -10.48 -0.94 -17.58
C ALA A 24 -9.93 -2.38 -17.58
N ARG A 25 -10.59 -3.29 -18.33
CA ARG A 25 -10.02 -4.58 -18.72
C ARG A 25 -8.93 -4.35 -19.78
N ARG A 26 -7.68 -4.70 -19.47
CA ARG A 26 -6.69 -4.99 -20.51
C ARG A 26 -7.03 -6.35 -21.15
N PRO A 27 -7.10 -6.48 -22.48
CA PRO A 27 -7.27 -7.76 -23.16
C PRO A 27 -5.89 -8.38 -23.46
N GLY A 28 -5.71 -9.64 -23.07
CA GLY A 28 -4.61 -10.48 -23.55
C GLY A 28 -3.88 -11.22 -22.46
N THR A 29 -4.33 -12.43 -22.13
CA THR A 29 -3.50 -13.65 -21.99
C THR A 29 -4.38 -14.85 -21.65
N PRO A 30 -4.00 -16.07 -22.10
CA PRO A 30 -4.93 -17.15 -22.35
C PRO A 30 -5.23 -17.98 -21.10
N HIS A 31 -6.40 -18.62 -21.14
CA HIS A 31 -6.88 -19.60 -20.18
C HIS A 31 -5.83 -20.70 -19.91
N CYS A 32 -5.40 -20.82 -18.65
CA CYS A 32 -4.74 -22.01 -18.13
C CYS A 32 -5.70 -22.67 -17.13
N PRO A 33 -6.22 -23.88 -17.40
CA PRO A 33 -7.16 -24.54 -16.51
C PRO A 33 -6.40 -25.16 -15.33
N LEU A 34 -6.82 -24.79 -14.11
CA LEU A 34 -6.80 -25.57 -12.87
C LEU A 34 -5.66 -26.61 -12.70
N LEU A 35 -4.59 -26.17 -12.03
CA LEU A 35 -3.71 -27.01 -11.21
C LEU A 35 -3.65 -26.37 -9.80
N PRO A 36 -3.72 -27.15 -8.71
CA PRO A 36 -4.47 -26.78 -7.52
C PRO A 36 -3.68 -25.86 -6.59
N LEU A 37 -4.26 -24.70 -6.26
CA LEU A 37 -4.67 -24.24 -4.91
C LEU A 37 -3.92 -24.74 -3.65
N LEU A 38 -2.62 -25.06 -3.70
CA LEU A 38 -1.86 -25.56 -2.53
C LEU A 38 -0.41 -25.05 -2.44
N LEU A 39 -0.10 -23.89 -3.04
CA LEU A 39 1.19 -23.20 -2.84
C LEU A 39 1.06 -21.79 -2.26
N PHE A 40 -0.07 -21.47 -1.61
CA PHE A 40 -0.01 -20.48 -0.52
C PHE A 40 0.60 -21.17 0.71
N LEU A 41 1.84 -21.61 0.55
CA LEU A 41 2.73 -21.89 1.65
C LEU A 41 2.65 -20.66 2.54
N SER A 42 2.32 -20.89 3.81
CA SER A 42 2.53 -19.97 4.90
C SER A 42 4.02 -19.60 4.92
N ALA A 43 4.42 -18.68 4.04
CA ALA A 43 5.74 -18.11 4.04
C ALA A 43 5.89 -17.52 5.44
N SER A 44 6.78 -18.12 6.22
CA SER A 44 7.05 -17.70 7.59
C SER A 44 7.21 -16.18 7.58
N TYR A 45 6.31 -15.49 8.30
CA TYR A 45 6.37 -14.02 8.47
C TYR A 45 7.72 -13.57 9.05
N TYR A 46 8.50 -14.52 9.58
CA TYR A 46 9.87 -14.39 10.03
C TYR A 46 10.79 -15.02 8.98
N VAL A 47 11.33 -14.18 8.11
CA VAL A 47 12.41 -14.58 7.20
C VAL A 47 13.71 -14.54 7.98
N HIS A 48 14.36 -15.69 8.12
CA HIS A 48 15.64 -15.79 8.82
C HIS A 48 16.76 -15.13 8.03
N GLY A 49 17.70 -14.51 8.73
CA GLY A 49 18.89 -13.92 8.11
C GLY A 49 18.67 -12.57 7.43
N LEU A 50 17.49 -11.95 7.55
CA LEU A 50 17.32 -10.56 7.14
C LEU A 50 18.19 -9.64 8.01
N LYS A 51 18.94 -8.77 7.34
CA LYS A 51 19.73 -7.71 7.96
C LYS A 51 19.23 -6.36 7.46
N PHE A 52 19.08 -5.43 8.38
CA PHE A 52 18.63 -4.07 8.09
C PHE A 52 19.76 -3.08 8.30
N SER A 53 19.95 -2.23 7.29
CA SER A 53 20.94 -1.15 7.31
C SER A 53 20.42 0.11 7.98
N ARG A 54 21.33 1.03 8.29
CA ARG A 54 21.00 2.41 8.69
C ARG A 54 20.13 3.09 7.61
N PRO A 55 19.45 4.21 7.92
CA PRO A 55 18.69 4.95 6.92
C PRO A 55 19.55 5.24 5.69
N CYS A 56 18.97 5.03 4.51
CA CYS A 56 19.66 5.08 3.23
C CYS A 56 18.73 5.68 2.16
N GLU A 57 19.31 6.36 1.16
CA GLU A 57 18.51 7.04 0.13
C GLU A 57 17.76 6.05 -0.78
N ASN A 58 18.38 4.92 -1.14
CA ASN A 58 17.78 3.92 -2.03
C ASN A 58 17.29 2.69 -1.26
N ASN A 59 16.24 2.88 -0.48
CA ASN A 59 15.68 1.83 0.37
C ASN A 59 14.98 0.75 -0.46
N THR A 60 15.72 -0.30 -0.82
CA THR A 60 15.23 -1.36 -1.72
C THR A 60 14.14 -2.18 -1.06
N TYR A 61 13.07 -2.45 -1.81
CA TYR A 61 11.95 -3.29 -1.40
C TYR A 61 12.18 -4.76 -1.79
N ASP A 62 11.87 -5.68 -0.90
CA ASP A 62 11.96 -7.12 -1.12
C ASP A 62 10.54 -7.70 -1.28
N GLU A 63 10.12 -7.95 -2.51
CA GLU A 63 8.77 -8.43 -2.86
C GLU A 63 8.40 -9.76 -2.18
N MET A 64 9.37 -10.64 -1.91
CA MET A 64 9.09 -11.93 -1.29
C MET A 64 8.70 -11.77 0.19
N THR A 65 9.25 -10.76 0.86
CA THR A 65 9.13 -10.62 2.32
C THR A 65 8.28 -9.42 2.74
N GLY A 66 8.10 -8.47 1.83
CA GLY A 66 7.48 -7.18 2.06
C GLY A 66 8.37 -6.16 2.76
N ASN A 67 9.64 -6.48 3.04
CA ASN A 67 10.50 -5.60 3.85
C ASN A 67 11.27 -4.60 2.98
N PHE A 68 11.44 -3.40 3.54
CA PHE A 68 12.44 -2.43 3.10
C PHE A 68 13.78 -2.74 3.78
N LYS A 69 14.90 -2.68 3.04
CA LYS A 69 16.22 -3.12 3.53
C LYS A 69 16.89 -2.15 4.52
N CYS A 70 16.52 -0.88 4.52
CA CYS A 70 17.04 0.13 5.44
C CYS A 70 15.99 0.52 6.48
N THR A 71 16.46 0.90 7.67
CA THR A 71 15.61 1.51 8.68
C THR A 71 15.05 2.84 8.23
N VAL A 72 13.86 3.19 8.70
CA VAL A 72 13.13 4.40 8.33
C VAL A 72 12.89 5.22 9.61
N PRO A 73 13.31 6.49 9.66
CA PRO A 73 13.21 7.31 10.87
C PRO A 73 11.80 7.62 11.36
N THR A 74 10.80 7.75 10.47
CA THR A 74 9.44 8.21 10.84
C THR A 74 8.34 7.32 10.27
N GLY A 75 7.17 7.32 10.94
CA GLY A 75 5.98 6.64 10.42
C GLY A 75 5.51 7.23 9.09
N ALA A 76 5.59 8.56 8.92
CA ALA A 76 5.23 9.24 7.69
C ALA A 76 6.08 8.81 6.49
N GLU A 77 7.40 8.71 6.66
CA GLU A 77 8.30 8.24 5.59
C GLU A 77 8.04 6.76 5.25
N CYS A 78 7.77 5.92 6.26
CA CYS A 78 7.39 4.52 6.01
C CYS A 78 6.09 4.45 5.20
N PHE A 79 5.10 5.26 5.53
CA PHE A 79 3.84 5.27 4.80
C PHE A 79 4.03 5.70 3.33
N GLN A 80 4.85 6.73 3.07
CA GLN A 80 5.20 7.15 1.71
C GLN A 80 5.86 6.02 0.90
N LEU A 81 6.76 5.25 1.53
CA LEU A 81 7.39 4.09 0.90
C LEU A 81 6.37 3.00 0.59
N CYS A 82 5.51 2.64 1.55
CA CYS A 82 4.46 1.63 1.37
C CYS A 82 3.47 1.96 0.24
N GLN A 83 3.08 3.23 0.09
CA GLN A 83 2.13 3.65 -0.94
C GLN A 83 2.61 3.36 -2.36
N GLN A 84 3.93 3.36 -2.59
CA GLN A 84 4.54 3.03 -3.88
C GLN A 84 4.28 1.56 -4.29
N TYR A 85 3.98 0.71 -3.31
CA TYR A 85 3.75 -0.73 -3.47
C TYR A 85 2.29 -1.14 -3.16
N GLY A 86 1.36 -0.18 -3.11
CA GLY A 86 -0.07 -0.45 -2.94
C GLY A 86 -0.53 -0.76 -1.50
N CYS A 87 0.35 -0.63 -0.52
CA CYS A 87 -0.02 -0.80 0.89
C CYS A 87 -0.66 0.47 1.47
N TYR A 88 -1.66 0.27 2.32
CA TYR A 88 -2.39 1.33 3.02
C TYR A 88 -2.14 1.31 4.53
N GLU A 89 -2.52 2.41 5.18
CA GLU A 89 -2.48 2.55 6.62
C GLU A 89 -3.62 1.73 7.22
N TRP A 90 -3.30 0.83 8.14
CA TRP A 90 -4.31 0.21 9.00
C TRP A 90 -4.15 0.73 10.42
N SER A 91 -5.06 1.62 10.80
CA SER A 91 -5.05 2.35 12.07
C SER A 91 -5.14 1.46 13.32
N PHE A 92 -5.49 0.18 13.19
CA PHE A 92 -5.63 -0.74 14.32
C PHE A 92 -4.51 -1.80 14.43
N SER A 93 -3.73 -2.04 13.37
CA SER A 93 -2.61 -2.99 13.38
C SER A 93 -1.25 -2.30 13.24
N SER A 94 -1.22 -1.16 12.57
CA SER A 94 -0.08 -0.24 12.61
C SER A 94 -0.34 0.72 13.76
N PHE A 95 0.39 0.56 14.86
CA PHE A 95 0.31 1.47 16.02
C PHE A 95 0.79 2.91 15.70
N MET A 96 1.01 3.25 14.43
CA MET A 96 1.60 4.50 14.00
C MET A 96 0.78 5.17 12.91
N PRO A 97 0.32 6.42 13.13
CA PRO A 97 -0.42 7.16 12.11
C PRO A 97 0.47 7.56 10.93
N SER A 98 -0.12 7.68 9.73
CA SER A 98 0.56 8.14 8.50
C SER A 98 1.17 9.54 8.59
N THR A 99 0.79 10.32 9.59
CA THR A 99 1.28 11.68 9.86
C THR A 99 2.31 11.73 10.98
N ASP A 100 2.75 10.58 11.50
CA ASP A 100 3.74 10.52 12.56
C ASP A 100 5.13 10.95 12.08
N MET A 101 5.55 12.14 12.53
CA MET A 101 6.86 12.73 12.27
C MET A 101 7.87 12.44 13.38
N HIS A 102 7.51 11.66 14.41
CA HIS A 102 8.43 11.38 15.52
C HIS A 102 9.56 10.44 15.07
N VAL A 103 10.80 10.91 15.22
CA VAL A 103 11.99 10.17 14.85
C VAL A 103 12.19 9.01 15.83
N ARG A 104 12.31 7.79 15.31
CA ARG A 104 12.63 6.58 16.08
C ARG A 104 13.77 5.84 15.44
N ASP A 105 14.80 5.60 16.23
CA ASP A 105 15.92 4.79 15.79
C ASP A 105 15.53 3.33 15.67
N HIS A 106 16.14 2.67 14.69
CA HIS A 106 16.02 1.23 14.48
C HIS A 106 14.61 0.73 14.15
N PHE A 107 13.75 1.54 13.54
CA PHE A 107 12.49 1.06 12.99
C PHE A 107 12.63 0.75 11.50
N ARG A 108 11.88 -0.23 11.01
CA ARG A 108 11.79 -0.56 9.59
C ARG A 108 10.36 -0.46 9.11
N CYS A 109 10.25 -0.27 7.81
CA CYS A 109 9.00 -0.34 7.10
C CYS A 109 8.78 -1.73 6.49
N ARG A 110 7.52 -2.17 6.44
CA ARG A 110 7.12 -3.39 5.74
C ARG A 110 5.75 -3.21 5.09
N CYS A 111 5.65 -3.55 3.80
CA CYS A 111 4.39 -3.62 3.06
C CYS A 111 4.05 -5.11 2.86
N ILE A 112 2.98 -5.59 3.49
CA ILE A 112 2.56 -6.99 3.37
C ILE A 112 1.05 -7.11 3.49
N GLN A 113 0.43 -7.91 2.61
CA GLN A 113 -1.02 -8.12 2.59
C GLN A 113 -1.78 -6.78 2.56
N ASP A 114 -1.32 -5.87 1.71
CA ASP A 114 -1.84 -4.50 1.54
C ASP A 114 -1.77 -3.62 2.81
N ILE A 115 -1.11 -4.08 3.88
CA ILE A 115 -0.94 -3.34 5.13
C ILE A 115 0.48 -2.80 5.25
N CYS A 116 0.59 -1.52 5.57
CA CYS A 116 1.86 -0.91 5.95
C CYS A 116 2.14 -1.08 7.46
N LEU A 117 3.32 -1.59 7.79
CA LEU A 117 3.76 -1.82 9.16
C LEU A 117 5.05 -1.05 9.47
N TYR A 118 5.07 -0.40 10.63
CA TYR A 118 6.23 0.31 11.15
C TYR A 118 6.68 -0.34 12.46
N ASN A 119 7.79 -1.08 12.44
CA ASN A 119 8.19 -1.93 13.56
C ASN A 119 9.67 -1.82 13.90
N TYR A 120 9.97 -1.99 15.19
CA TYR A 120 11.34 -2.03 15.70
C TYR A 120 12.15 -3.21 15.12
N VAL A 121 13.42 -2.94 14.82
CA VAL A 121 14.44 -3.89 14.38
C VAL A 121 15.29 -4.28 15.59
N ARG A 122 15.33 -5.57 15.90
CA ARG A 122 16.14 -6.10 17.01
C ARG A 122 17.62 -6.00 16.66
N VAL A 123 18.48 -5.84 17.67
CA VAL A 123 19.94 -5.74 17.50
C VAL A 123 20.51 -6.84 16.61
N ARG A 124 20.09 -8.10 16.83
CA ARG A 124 20.54 -9.25 16.03
C ARG A 124 20.18 -9.19 14.54
N ASP A 125 19.19 -8.37 14.16
CA ASP A 125 18.70 -8.23 12.79
C ASP A 125 19.26 -6.95 12.12
N ARG A 126 20.18 -6.23 12.77
CA ARG A 126 20.90 -5.08 12.21
C ARG A 126 22.24 -5.51 11.59
N ASP A 127 22.70 -4.77 10.61
CA ASP A 127 24.09 -4.84 10.10
C ASP A 127 25.01 -3.78 10.74
N TYR A 128 24.50 -3.08 11.75
CA TYR A 128 25.18 -2.01 12.48
C TYR A 128 24.93 -2.15 13.99
N GLU A 129 25.75 -1.45 14.79
CA GLU A 129 25.67 -1.40 16.25
C GLU A 129 24.50 -0.56 16.77
#